data_AF-A0A1Y5DWI9-F1
#
_entry.id   AF-A0A1Y5DWI9-F1
#
_cell.length_a   1.000
_cell.length_b   1.000
_cell.length_c   1.000
_cell.angle_alpha   90.00
_cell.angle_beta   90.00
_cell.angle_gamma   90.00
#
_symmetry.space_group_name_H-M   'P 1'
#
loop_
_entity.id
_entity.type
_entity.pdbx_description
1 polymer ?
#
loop_
_entity_poly.entity_id
_entity_poly.type
_entity_poly.pdbx_seq_one_letter_code
_entity_poly.pdbx_strand_id
1 'polypeptide(L)'
;MTEMLPITLNVTKDLLDKFTNIKSVSNKLEAQFNFQTLTANWYGDEEDILTIQLSLETPASFEQCKEALDKLSGSRVTISHFSDDVICCFNEGEQQLLCTIAMTMSELDLLVLQPTLLAGYIQAKLRKVLNLIAQQQSLASI
;
A
#
# COMPACT_ATOMS: atom_id res chain seq x y z
N MET A 1 -16.37 6.19 -18.35
CA MET A 1 -16.00 5.24 -17.30
C MET A 1 -14.49 5.37 -17.13
N THR A 2 -14.01 5.88 -16.01
CA THR A 2 -12.57 5.83 -15.70
C THR A 2 -12.31 4.47 -15.09
N GLU A 3 -11.70 3.58 -15.86
CA GLU A 3 -11.19 2.32 -15.35
C GLU A 3 -10.16 2.64 -14.27
N MET A 4 -10.35 2.09 -13.07
CA MET A 4 -9.37 2.25 -11.99
C MET A 4 -8.20 1.33 -12.26
N LEU A 5 -6.99 1.85 -12.06
CA LEU A 5 -5.78 1.05 -12.18
C LEU A 5 -5.76 -0.04 -11.09
N PRO A 6 -5.16 -1.22 -11.36
CA PRO A 6 -5.16 -2.32 -10.39
C PRO A 6 -4.49 -1.97 -9.07
N ILE A 7 -3.46 -1.12 -9.07
CA ILE A 7 -2.82 -0.62 -7.85
C ILE A 7 -3.31 0.80 -7.57
N THR A 8 -3.85 1.01 -6.39
CA THR A 8 -4.25 2.33 -5.90
C THR A 8 -3.50 2.68 -4.62
N LEU A 9 -3.20 3.97 -4.41
CA LEU A 9 -2.47 4.47 -3.26
C LEU A 9 -3.24 5.60 -2.58
N ASN A 10 -3.79 5.28 -1.42
CA ASN A 10 -4.46 6.22 -0.54
C ASN A 10 -3.49 6.77 0.51
N VAL A 11 -3.70 8.03 0.88
CA VAL A 11 -2.96 8.70 1.94
C VAL A 11 -3.97 9.31 2.89
N THR A 12 -3.81 9.04 4.17
CA THR A 12 -4.65 9.66 5.20
C THR A 12 -4.59 11.17 5.21
N LYS A 13 -5.70 11.78 5.67
CA LYS A 13 -5.80 13.23 5.81
C LYS A 13 -4.69 13.80 6.70
N ASP A 14 -4.38 13.14 7.81
CA ASP A 14 -3.34 13.62 8.74
C ASP A 14 -1.95 13.69 8.06
N LEU A 15 -1.62 12.72 7.19
CA LEU A 15 -0.39 12.76 6.42
C LEU A 15 -0.42 13.82 5.31
N LEU A 16 -1.57 14.02 4.66
CA LEU A 16 -1.78 15.08 3.66
C LEU A 16 -1.61 16.48 4.27
N ASP A 17 -2.14 16.68 5.47
CA ASP A 17 -2.04 17.93 6.22
C ASP A 17 -0.60 18.15 6.73
N LYS A 18 0.13 17.07 7.07
CA LYS A 18 1.52 17.13 7.55
C LYS A 18 2.56 17.36 6.44
N PHE A 19 2.35 16.80 5.25
CA PHE A 19 3.32 16.84 4.16
C PHE A 19 2.68 17.39 2.87
N THR A 20 2.95 18.65 2.55
CA THR A 20 2.36 19.36 1.38
C THR A 20 2.53 18.64 0.04
N ASN A 21 3.65 17.94 -0.16
CA ASN A 21 3.96 17.27 -1.42
C ASN A 21 3.54 15.79 -1.47
N ILE A 22 3.06 15.21 -0.36
CA ILE A 22 2.82 13.76 -0.29
C ILE A 22 1.78 13.29 -1.31
N LYS A 23 0.74 14.10 -1.58
CA LYS A 23 -0.26 13.78 -2.61
C LYS A 23 0.37 13.65 -3.99
N SER A 24 1.23 14.60 -4.37
CA SER A 24 1.89 14.56 -5.68
C SER A 24 2.87 13.40 -5.78
N VAL A 25 3.60 13.11 -4.70
CA VAL A 25 4.48 11.95 -4.59
C VAL A 25 3.70 10.65 -4.76
N SER A 26 2.62 10.47 -3.99
CA SER A 26 1.77 9.27 -4.04
C SER A 26 1.16 9.05 -5.42
N ASN A 27 0.58 10.07 -6.05
CA ASN A 27 0.01 9.94 -7.40
C ASN A 27 1.07 9.51 -8.44
N LYS A 28 2.30 10.04 -8.34
CA LYS A 28 3.40 9.64 -9.23
C LYS A 28 3.82 8.19 -8.98
N LEU A 29 3.91 7.79 -7.72
CA LEU A 29 4.29 6.43 -7.34
C LEU A 29 3.23 5.41 -7.74
N GLU A 30 1.95 5.72 -7.57
CA GLU A 30 0.84 4.89 -8.05
C GLU A 30 0.97 4.61 -9.54
N ALA A 31 1.15 5.66 -10.36
CA ALA A 31 1.34 5.50 -11.80
C ALA A 31 2.60 4.69 -12.15
N GLN A 32 3.71 4.93 -11.44
CA GLN A 32 4.96 4.19 -11.64
C GLN A 32 4.82 2.71 -11.30
N PHE A 33 4.19 2.38 -10.17
CA PHE A 33 4.02 0.99 -9.76
C PHE A 33 3.10 0.23 -10.71
N ASN A 34 1.97 0.81 -11.12
CA ASN A 34 1.11 0.18 -12.13
C ASN A 34 1.85 -0.10 -13.45
N PHE A 35 2.72 0.82 -13.88
CA PHE A 35 3.55 0.57 -15.06
C PHE A 35 4.56 -0.56 -14.82
N GLN A 36 5.23 -0.57 -13.67
CA GLN A 36 6.21 -1.61 -13.33
C GLN A 36 5.56 -2.99 -13.24
N THR A 37 4.41 -3.12 -12.58
CA THR A 37 3.69 -4.39 -12.43
C THR A 37 3.08 -4.87 -13.72
N LEU A 38 2.61 -3.95 -14.59
CA LEU A 38 2.24 -4.29 -15.97
C LEU A 38 3.43 -4.91 -16.72
N THR A 39 4.61 -4.27 -16.66
CA THR A 39 5.81 -4.82 -17.32
C THR A 39 6.33 -6.11 -16.70
N ALA A 40 6.02 -6.35 -15.42
CA ALA A 40 6.31 -7.58 -14.70
C ALA A 40 5.23 -8.67 -14.88
N ASN A 41 4.26 -8.45 -15.77
CA ASN A 41 3.19 -9.38 -16.11
C ASN A 41 2.27 -9.75 -14.94
N TRP A 42 2.03 -8.81 -14.01
CA TRP A 42 1.09 -9.02 -12.89
C TRP A 42 -0.37 -9.07 -13.34
N TYR A 43 -0.66 -8.50 -14.51
CA TYR A 43 -2.02 -8.38 -15.05
C TYR A 43 -2.30 -9.40 -16.16
N GLY A 44 -1.53 -10.49 -16.20
CA GLY A 44 -1.50 -11.42 -17.34
C GLY A 44 -2.86 -12.01 -17.70
N ASP A 45 -3.67 -12.36 -16.70
CA ASP A 45 -5.08 -12.71 -16.90
C ASP A 45 -5.94 -11.45 -16.73
N GLU A 46 -6.34 -10.86 -17.86
CA GLU A 46 -7.13 -9.63 -17.88
C GLU A 46 -8.52 -9.80 -17.23
N GLU A 47 -9.00 -11.04 -17.06
CA GLU A 47 -10.30 -11.34 -16.43
C GLU A 47 -10.21 -11.54 -14.91
N ASP A 48 -9.02 -11.80 -14.36
CA ASP A 48 -8.79 -12.10 -12.93
C ASP A 48 -7.61 -11.31 -12.34
N ILE A 49 -7.61 -10.00 -12.55
CA ILE A 49 -6.54 -9.12 -12.06
C ILE A 49 -6.66 -8.90 -10.55
N LEU A 50 -5.59 -9.24 -9.81
CA LEU A 50 -5.45 -8.84 -8.41
C LEU A 50 -5.40 -7.32 -8.28
N THR A 51 -6.42 -6.76 -7.63
CA THR A 51 -6.45 -5.35 -7.26
C THR A 51 -5.80 -5.14 -5.90
N ILE A 52 -4.95 -4.12 -5.79
CA ILE A 52 -4.17 -3.82 -4.59
C ILE A 52 -4.45 -2.38 -4.20
N GLN A 53 -5.00 -2.18 -3.01
CA GLN A 53 -5.16 -0.87 -2.40
C GLN A 53 -4.12 -0.69 -1.30
N LEU A 54 -3.17 0.22 -1.51
CA LEU A 54 -2.19 0.61 -0.52
C LEU A 54 -2.72 1.83 0.26
N SER A 55 -2.67 1.80 1.59
CA SER A 55 -3.04 2.95 2.44
C SER A 55 -1.86 3.36 3.31
N LEU A 56 -1.41 4.60 3.14
CA LEU A 56 -0.42 5.23 4.01
C LEU A 56 -1.12 5.87 5.22
N GLU A 57 -0.76 5.36 6.39
CA GLU A 57 -1.39 5.69 7.67
C GLU A 57 -0.39 6.39 8.61
N THR A 58 -0.92 7.15 9.56
CA THR A 58 -0.18 7.52 10.77
C THR A 58 -0.16 6.32 11.73
N PRO A 59 0.71 6.32 12.77
CA PRO A 59 0.68 5.24 13.77
C PRO A 59 -0.70 5.12 14.44
N ALA A 60 -1.34 6.24 14.73
CA ALA A 60 -2.64 6.26 15.40
C ALA A 60 -3.76 5.68 14.51
N SER A 61 -3.80 6.05 13.23
CA SER A 61 -4.80 5.54 12.29
C SER A 61 -4.54 4.08 11.90
N PHE A 62 -3.26 3.66 11.84
CA PHE A 62 -2.88 2.27 11.62
C PHE A 62 -3.39 1.33 12.72
N GLU A 63 -3.22 1.70 14.00
CA GLU A 63 -3.73 0.88 15.10
C GLU A 63 -5.26 0.74 15.05
N GLN A 64 -5.98 1.79 14.66
CA GLN A 64 -7.44 1.72 14.46
C GLN A 64 -7.81 0.77 13.31
N CYS A 65 -7.09 0.84 12.18
CA CYS A 65 -7.28 -0.08 11.06
C CYS A 65 -6.99 -1.53 11.45
N LYS A 66 -5.92 -1.76 12.20
CA LYS A 66 -5.53 -3.08 12.71
C LYS A 66 -6.60 -3.67 13.62
N GLU A 67 -7.08 -2.93 14.61
CA GLU A 67 -8.17 -3.36 15.48
C GLU A 67 -9.48 -3.66 14.71
N ALA A 68 -9.76 -2.90 13.65
CA ALA A 68 -10.92 -3.14 12.79
C ALA A 68 -10.76 -4.41 11.96
N LEU A 69 -9.57 -4.65 11.40
CA LEU A 69 -9.24 -5.83 10.61
C LEU A 69 -9.27 -7.11 11.45
N ASP A 70 -8.71 -7.09 12.66
CA ASP A 70 -8.73 -8.26 13.56
C ASP A 70 -10.16 -8.76 13.85
N LYS A 71 -11.14 -7.84 13.88
CA LYS A 71 -12.56 -8.13 14.06
C LYS A 71 -13.26 -8.69 12.81
N LEU A 72 -12.67 -8.54 11.63
CA LEU A 72 -13.22 -8.97 10.33
C LEU A 72 -12.82 -10.40 9.95
N SER A 73 -12.11 -11.12 10.82
CA SER A 73 -11.67 -12.50 10.62
C SER A 73 -12.87 -13.44 10.30
N GLY A 74 -13.10 -13.68 9.02
CA GLY A 74 -14.17 -14.52 8.47
C GLY A 74 -13.64 -15.45 7.36
N SER A 75 -14.46 -16.38 6.87
CA SER A 75 -14.00 -17.53 6.07
C SER A 75 -13.41 -17.24 4.68
N ARG A 76 -13.38 -15.98 4.22
CA ARG A 76 -12.85 -15.58 2.90
C ARG A 76 -11.83 -14.45 2.96
N VAL A 77 -11.47 -14.01 4.17
CA VAL A 77 -10.55 -12.90 4.39
C VAL A 77 -9.33 -13.42 5.11
N THR A 78 -8.17 -13.32 4.45
CA THR A 78 -6.88 -13.71 5.02
C THR A 78 -6.13 -12.47 5.45
N ILE A 79 -5.84 -12.36 6.74
CA ILE A 79 -5.06 -11.26 7.31
C ILE A 79 -3.60 -11.71 7.42
N SER A 80 -2.68 -10.90 6.90
CA SER A 80 -1.24 -11.13 6.91
C SER A 80 -0.52 -9.94 7.53
N HIS A 81 0.36 -10.21 8.50
CA HIS A 81 1.23 -9.19 9.09
C HIS A 81 2.62 -9.34 8.49
N PHE A 82 3.01 -8.38 7.66
CA PHE A 82 4.34 -8.38 7.03
C PHE A 82 5.40 -7.78 7.95
N SER A 83 5.01 -6.83 8.80
CA SER A 83 5.83 -6.24 9.85
C SER A 83 4.94 -5.55 10.89
N ASP A 84 5.54 -5.01 11.95
CA ASP A 84 4.81 -4.29 13.00
C ASP A 84 4.03 -3.07 12.46
N ASP A 85 4.49 -2.51 11.34
CA ASP A 85 3.95 -1.32 10.67
C ASP A 85 3.27 -1.62 9.32
N VAL A 86 3.05 -2.90 8.98
CA VAL A 86 2.39 -3.31 7.73
C VAL A 86 1.45 -4.50 7.97
N ILE A 87 0.16 -4.26 7.73
CA ILE A 87 -0.89 -5.28 7.75
C ILE A 87 -1.58 -5.32 6.39
N CYS A 88 -1.74 -6.51 5.82
CA CYS A 88 -2.52 -6.70 4.61
C CYS A 88 -3.70 -7.64 4.87
N CYS A 89 -4.78 -7.40 4.13
CA CYS A 89 -6.03 -8.10 4.17
C CYS A 89 -6.37 -8.52 2.74
N PHE A 90 -6.45 -9.83 2.51
CA PHE A 90 -6.74 -10.39 1.21
C PHE A 90 -8.14 -10.99 1.19
N ASN A 91 -8.98 -10.51 0.29
CA ASN A 91 -10.30 -11.07 -0.01
C ASN A 91 -10.19 -11.94 -1.27
N GLU A 92 -10.10 -13.25 -1.07
CA GLU A 92 -9.99 -14.24 -2.14
C GLU A 92 -11.21 -14.22 -3.08
N GLY A 93 -12.39 -13.88 -2.56
CA GLY A 93 -13.63 -13.89 -3.34
C GLY A 93 -13.72 -12.77 -4.37
N GLU A 94 -12.92 -11.71 -4.23
CA GLU A 94 -12.99 -10.52 -5.08
C GLU A 94 -11.63 -10.18 -5.72
N GLN A 95 -10.59 -11.00 -5.51
CA GLN A 95 -9.20 -10.69 -5.87
C GLN A 95 -8.78 -9.28 -5.44
N GLN A 96 -9.06 -8.95 -4.17
CA GLN A 96 -8.73 -7.64 -3.62
C GLN A 96 -7.79 -7.78 -2.44
N LEU A 97 -6.72 -7.00 -2.45
CA LEU A 97 -5.78 -6.90 -1.36
C LEU A 97 -5.75 -5.46 -0.85
N LEU A 98 -6.20 -5.26 0.38
CA LEU A 98 -6.02 -4.01 1.10
C LEU A 98 -4.75 -4.12 1.95
N CYS A 99 -3.76 -3.28 1.71
CA CYS A 99 -2.59 -3.20 2.56
C CYS A 99 -2.44 -1.83 3.23
N THR A 100 -2.41 -1.85 4.55
CA THR A 100 -2.29 -0.68 5.41
C THR A 100 -0.86 -0.59 5.90
N ILE A 101 -0.24 0.58 5.75
CA ILE A 101 1.20 0.81 5.96
C ILE A 101 1.36 2.03 6.86
N ALA A 102 1.84 1.84 8.07
CA ALA A 102 2.11 2.94 9.00
C ALA A 102 3.42 3.65 8.66
N MET A 103 3.40 4.98 8.74
CA MET A 103 4.60 5.79 8.90
C MET A 103 4.91 5.87 10.39
N THR A 104 5.97 5.21 10.86
CA THR A 104 6.31 5.18 12.30
C THR A 104 6.69 6.58 12.79
N MET A 105 6.66 6.81 14.12
CA MET A 105 6.95 8.14 14.67
C MET A 105 8.34 8.63 14.27
N SER A 106 9.36 7.77 14.37
CA SER A 106 10.74 8.10 13.99
C SER A 106 10.88 8.44 12.50
N GLU A 107 10.13 7.76 11.64
CA GLU A 107 10.09 8.05 10.20
C GLU A 107 9.44 9.40 9.93
N LEU A 108 8.31 9.68 10.59
CA LEU A 108 7.63 10.97 10.47
C LEU A 108 8.52 12.12 10.92
N ASP A 109 9.22 11.97 12.04
CA ASP A 109 10.14 12.98 12.56
C ASP A 109 11.32 13.22 11.61
N LEU A 110 11.89 12.13 11.06
CA LEU A 110 12.95 12.21 10.06
C LEU A 110 12.49 12.96 8.79
N LEU A 111 11.29 12.67 8.31
CA LEU A 111 10.74 13.28 7.09
C LEU A 111 10.34 14.74 7.28
N VAL A 112 9.98 15.14 8.50
CA VAL A 112 9.81 16.56 8.86
C VAL A 112 11.17 17.27 8.85
N LEU A 113 12.22 16.63 9.38
CA LEU A 113 13.56 17.20 9.41
C LEU A 113 14.20 17.28 8.01
N GLN A 114 13.93 16.30 7.15
CA GLN A 114 14.50 16.21 5.80
C GLN A 114 13.41 15.95 4.74
N PRO A 115 12.62 16.97 4.37
CA PRO A 115 11.50 16.81 3.44
C PRO A 115 11.89 16.29 2.04
N THR A 116 13.14 16.49 1.63
CA THR A 116 13.67 15.99 0.35
C THR A 116 13.72 14.46 0.28
N LEU A 117 13.74 13.78 1.43
CA LEU A 117 13.72 12.31 1.50
C LEU A 117 12.33 11.71 1.27
N LEU A 118 11.25 12.50 1.40
CA LEU A 118 9.88 12.01 1.38
C LEU A 118 9.58 11.09 0.19
N ALA A 119 9.94 11.51 -1.02
CA ALA A 119 9.68 10.75 -2.23
C ALA A 119 10.43 9.41 -2.25
N GLY A 120 11.74 9.44 -2.00
CA GLY A 120 12.57 8.22 -1.98
C GLY A 120 12.19 7.27 -0.85
N TYR A 121 11.81 7.82 0.30
CA TYR A 121 11.38 7.04 1.47
C TYR A 121 10.09 6.27 1.19
N ILE A 122 9.04 6.98 0.76
CA ILE A 122 7.75 6.37 0.45
C ILE A 122 7.91 5.35 -0.68
N GLN A 123 8.69 5.67 -1.71
CA GLN A 123 8.98 4.75 -2.80
C GLN A 123 9.61 3.45 -2.30
N ALA A 124 10.67 3.54 -1.48
CA ALA A 124 11.36 2.36 -0.95
C ALA A 124 10.44 1.52 -0.07
N LYS A 125 9.65 2.15 0.79
CA LYS A 125 8.70 1.48 1.69
C LYS A 125 7.61 0.76 0.91
N LEU A 126 6.95 1.44 -0.03
CA LEU A 126 5.89 0.85 -0.86
C LEU A 126 6.43 -0.27 -1.76
N ARG A 127 7.60 -0.09 -2.38
CA ARG A 127 8.22 -1.14 -3.21
C ARG A 127 8.52 -2.40 -2.42
N LYS A 128 9.01 -2.26 -1.18
CA LYS A 128 9.23 -3.40 -0.29
C LYS A 128 7.91 -4.14 -0.03
N VAL A 129 6.83 -3.42 0.28
CA VAL A 129 5.51 -4.02 0.52
C VAL A 129 4.98 -4.72 -0.73
N LEU A 130 5.07 -4.09 -1.91
CA LEU A 130 4.67 -4.70 -3.18
C LEU A 130 5.45 -5.99 -3.46
N ASN A 131 6.76 -6.02 -3.17
CA ASN A 131 7.55 -7.24 -3.34
C ASN A 131 7.18 -8.36 -2.35
N LEU A 132 6.71 -8.02 -1.14
CA LEU A 132 6.16 -8.99 -0.20
C LEU A 132 4.83 -9.56 -0.70
N ILE A 133 3.96 -8.71 -1.25
CA ILE A 133 2.72 -9.14 -1.90
C ILE A 133 3.04 -10.05 -3.09
N ALA A 134 4.02 -9.69 -3.91
CA ALA A 134 4.45 -10.48 -5.04
C ALA A 134 4.88 -11.89 -4.62
N GLN A 135 5.69 -11.97 -3.56
CA GLN A 135 6.10 -13.26 -3.00
C GLN A 135 4.92 -14.09 -2.50
N GLN A 136 3.96 -13.47 -1.81
CA GLN A 136 2.76 -14.16 -1.30
C GLN A 136 1.87 -14.68 -2.44
N GLN A 137 1.77 -13.94 -3.53
CA GLN A 137 0.89 -14.22 -4.66
C GLN A 137 1.61 -14.91 -5.84
N SER A 138 2.87 -15.33 -5.64
CA SER A 138 3.71 -15.94 -6.69
C SER A 138 3.89 -15.07 -7.95
N LEU A 139 3.90 -13.74 -7.79
CA LEU A 139 4.17 -12.75 -8.85
C LEU A 139 5.65 -12.36 -8.89
N ALA A 140 6.08 -11.77 -9.99
CA ALA A 140 7.45 -11.28 -10.16
C ALA A 140 7.73 -10.03 -9.30
N SER A 141 8.89 -9.94 -8.65
CA SER A 141 9.30 -8.74 -7.92
C SER A 141 9.60 -7.56 -8.87
N ILE A 142 9.39 -6.34 -8.38
CA ILE A 142 9.61 -5.07 -9.10
C ILE A 142 10.66 -4.19 -8.43
#